data_AF-A0A0F9B3Q1-F1
#
_entry.id   AF-A0A0F9B3Q1-F1
#
_cell.length_a   1.000
_cell.length_b   1.000
_cell.length_c   1.000
_cell.angle_alpha   90.00
_cell.angle_beta   90.00
_cell.angle_gamma   90.00
#
_symmetry.space_group_name_H-M   'P 1'
#
loop_
_entity.id
_entity.type
_entity.pdbx_description
1 polymer ?
#
loop_
_entity_poly.entity_id
_entity_poly.type
_entity_poly.pdbx_seq_one_letter_code
_entity_poly.pdbx_strand_id
1 'polypeptide(L)'
;DLNIGYQRVNFTGKERMATAVNGSVPSPILRWREGDRLTLRVTNNLAHDSSIHWHGIILPSNMDGVPGLSFDGIKPGETYEYQFDVNQSGTYWYHSHSRFQEQTGMYGAIVIEPKEPDPVSYDRDYVVQFSDWSDEPPEDIYAKLKKMSDYYNFRERTAGDLWRDIKDKGVAQTWNERSMWNQMRMSDRDLSDVTGYTYTYLINGVTPEDGWLALFKRGEKVRLRFINSAAMTIFDVRIPGLKMTVVASDGQNIEPVTVDEFRIGVAETYDVIVEPSDDSAYTIFAQSMDRTGYARGTLTPDASWTAAVPDMDPAPMLGHREMGMGMDHDMHGMPGMDHSKMPGMDHSKMPGMDHSKMPGMDHSKMSGMDHSQHVGKTKKMDKAGYGSTSQITHVKSEFGPHVDMRSENPQSGLS
;
A
#
# COMPACT_ATOMS: atom_id res chain seq x y z
N ASP A 1 -18.97 -2.87 -22.45
CA ASP A 1 -19.86 -2.15 -21.52
C ASP A 1 -19.57 -2.57 -20.09
N LEU A 2 -19.59 -1.61 -19.16
CA LEU A 2 -19.42 -1.81 -17.73
C LEU A 2 -20.61 -1.18 -17.00
N ASN A 3 -21.31 -1.97 -16.18
CA ASN A 3 -22.50 -1.51 -15.47
C ASN A 3 -22.20 -1.47 -13.98
N ILE A 4 -22.14 -0.27 -13.43
CA ILE A 4 -22.02 -0.07 -11.99
C ILE A 4 -23.39 -0.32 -11.38
N GLY A 5 -23.46 -1.12 -10.32
CA GLY A 5 -24.69 -1.47 -9.64
C GLY A 5 -24.43 -2.05 -8.26
N TYR A 6 -25.50 -2.44 -7.59
CA TYR A 6 -25.39 -3.13 -6.31
C TYR A 6 -25.40 -4.65 -6.47
N GLN A 7 -24.60 -5.35 -5.67
CA GLN A 7 -24.53 -6.80 -5.62
C GLN A 7 -24.69 -7.26 -4.16
N ARG A 8 -25.50 -8.30 -3.92
CA ARG A 8 -25.55 -8.94 -2.59
C ARG A 8 -24.31 -9.81 -2.39
N VAL A 9 -23.65 -9.64 -1.25
CA VAL A 9 -22.47 -10.41 -0.84
C VAL A 9 -22.65 -10.89 0.60
N ASN A 10 -21.88 -11.93 0.97
CA ASN A 10 -21.88 -12.48 2.32
C ASN A 10 -20.49 -13.02 2.67
N PHE A 11 -19.59 -12.14 3.09
CA PHE A 11 -18.22 -12.50 3.47
C PHE A 11 -18.07 -12.78 4.98
N THR A 12 -19.02 -12.31 5.80
CA THR A 12 -18.93 -12.32 7.27
C THR A 12 -20.00 -13.21 7.93
N GLY A 13 -20.77 -13.95 7.13
CA GLY A 13 -21.99 -14.64 7.58
C GLY A 13 -23.23 -13.75 7.63
N LYS A 14 -23.13 -12.46 7.24
CA LYS A 14 -24.27 -11.54 7.13
C LYS A 14 -24.37 -11.00 5.70
N GLU A 15 -25.58 -11.02 5.14
CA GLU A 15 -25.85 -10.43 3.83
C GLU A 15 -25.65 -8.91 3.87
N ARG A 16 -24.89 -8.40 2.89
CA ARG A 16 -24.63 -6.97 2.69
C ARG A 16 -24.75 -6.61 1.22
N MET A 17 -24.94 -5.32 0.96
CA MET A 17 -24.90 -4.76 -0.40
C MET A 17 -23.49 -4.24 -0.67
N ALA A 18 -22.84 -4.78 -1.68
CA ALA A 18 -21.62 -4.26 -2.25
C ALA A 18 -21.92 -3.38 -3.47
N THR A 19 -21.01 -2.47 -3.79
CA THR A 19 -20.96 -1.78 -5.07
C THR A 19 -20.10 -2.60 -6.02
N ALA A 20 -20.62 -2.94 -7.19
CA ALA A 20 -20.01 -3.86 -8.11
C ALA A 20 -20.09 -3.34 -9.54
N VAL A 21 -19.16 -3.79 -10.40
CA VAL A 21 -19.28 -3.65 -11.84
C VAL A 21 -19.70 -5.00 -12.42
N ASN A 22 -20.75 -5.00 -13.25
CA ASN A 22 -21.29 -6.21 -13.89
C ASN A 22 -21.64 -7.35 -12.90
N GLY A 23 -22.02 -7.01 -11.66
CA GLY A 23 -22.54 -7.97 -10.68
C GLY A 23 -21.50 -8.85 -9.98
N SER A 24 -20.21 -8.47 -9.99
CA SER A 24 -19.16 -9.22 -9.29
C SER A 24 -18.31 -8.33 -8.37
N VAL A 25 -17.85 -8.93 -7.27
CA VAL A 25 -16.84 -8.37 -6.35
C VAL A 25 -15.77 -9.47 -6.16
N PRO A 26 -14.53 -9.29 -6.66
CA PRO A 26 -14.06 -8.14 -7.42
C PRO A 26 -14.80 -7.99 -8.74
N SER A 27 -14.73 -6.78 -9.30
CA SER A 27 -15.24 -6.50 -10.64
C SER A 27 -14.47 -7.31 -11.70
N PRO A 28 -15.03 -7.52 -12.91
CA PRO A 28 -14.42 -8.38 -13.92
C PRO A 28 -12.99 -7.97 -14.29
N ILE A 29 -12.12 -8.95 -14.52
CA ILE A 29 -10.77 -8.68 -15.03
C ILE A 29 -10.89 -8.12 -16.45
N LEU A 30 -10.33 -6.94 -16.68
CA LEU A 30 -10.23 -6.34 -18.00
C LEU A 30 -8.90 -6.78 -18.63
N ARG A 31 -8.96 -7.39 -19.81
CA ARG A 31 -7.77 -7.76 -20.57
C ARG A 31 -7.66 -6.90 -21.81
N TRP A 32 -6.57 -6.15 -21.91
CA TRP A 32 -6.28 -5.24 -23.02
C TRP A 32 -4.96 -5.62 -23.69
N ARG A 33 -4.65 -4.96 -24.80
CA ARG A 33 -3.38 -5.09 -25.50
C ARG A 33 -2.77 -3.71 -25.70
N GLU A 34 -1.47 -3.62 -25.48
CA GLU A 34 -0.70 -2.41 -25.74
C GLU A 34 -0.80 -2.00 -27.22
N GLY A 35 -1.08 -0.73 -27.46
CA GLY A 35 -1.30 -0.14 -28.77
C GLY A 35 -2.75 -0.09 -29.24
N ASP A 36 -3.68 -0.76 -28.54
CA ASP A 36 -5.11 -0.68 -28.86
C ASP A 36 -5.71 0.66 -28.43
N ARG A 37 -6.73 1.10 -29.18
CA ARG A 37 -7.61 2.20 -28.76
C ARG A 37 -8.86 1.63 -28.13
N LEU A 38 -9.10 1.96 -26.86
CA LEU A 38 -10.26 1.47 -26.12
C LEU A 38 -11.41 2.45 -26.18
N THR A 39 -12.62 1.90 -26.24
CA THR A 39 -13.86 2.63 -25.95
C THR A 39 -14.64 1.84 -24.89
N LEU A 40 -14.79 2.41 -23.70
CA LEU A 40 -15.46 1.79 -22.56
C LEU A 40 -16.67 2.64 -22.17
N ARG A 41 -17.87 2.10 -22.40
CA ARG A 41 -19.11 2.71 -21.92
C ARG A 41 -19.40 2.21 -20.51
N VAL A 42 -19.46 3.15 -19.56
CA VAL A 42 -19.70 2.91 -18.15
C VAL A 42 -21.04 3.49 -17.76
N THR A 43 -21.98 2.63 -17.40
CA THR A 43 -23.34 3.02 -17.00
C THR A 43 -23.47 2.98 -15.49
N ASN A 44 -23.93 4.07 -14.89
CA ASN A 44 -24.17 4.14 -13.45
C ASN A 44 -25.62 3.78 -13.11
N ASN A 45 -25.86 2.61 -12.50
CA ASN A 45 -27.19 2.20 -12.03
C ASN A 45 -27.39 2.43 -10.52
N LEU A 46 -26.51 3.18 -9.85
CA LEU A 46 -26.65 3.57 -8.45
C LEU A 46 -27.58 4.79 -8.32
N ALA A 47 -28.04 5.05 -7.09
CA ALA A 47 -28.80 6.25 -6.75
C ALA A 47 -27.91 7.50 -6.51
N HIS A 48 -26.59 7.36 -6.64
CA HIS A 48 -25.60 8.39 -6.38
C HIS A 48 -24.59 8.45 -7.52
N ASP A 49 -23.88 9.57 -7.63
CA ASP A 49 -22.80 9.74 -8.62
C ASP A 49 -21.72 8.66 -8.45
N SER A 50 -21.16 8.21 -9.57
CA SER A 50 -20.16 7.17 -9.62
C SER A 50 -19.04 7.52 -10.59
N SER A 51 -17.94 6.79 -10.56
CA SER A 51 -16.81 6.98 -11.47
C SER A 51 -16.00 5.70 -11.60
N ILE A 52 -15.22 5.54 -12.66
CA ILE A 52 -14.15 4.54 -12.70
C ILE A 52 -12.84 5.28 -12.97
N HIS A 53 -11.88 5.14 -12.05
CA HIS A 53 -10.50 5.51 -12.25
C HIS A 53 -9.69 4.30 -12.70
N TRP A 54 -8.75 4.52 -13.63
CA TRP A 54 -7.91 3.51 -14.25
C TRP A 54 -6.51 3.58 -13.64
N HIS A 55 -6.32 2.91 -12.51
CA HIS A 55 -5.14 3.05 -11.68
C HIS A 55 -3.84 2.74 -12.43
N GLY A 56 -2.94 3.72 -12.49
CA GLY A 56 -1.65 3.61 -13.16
C GLY A 56 -1.68 3.76 -14.69
N ILE A 57 -2.85 3.95 -15.31
CA ILE A 57 -2.96 4.08 -16.77
C ILE A 57 -2.58 5.49 -17.23
N ILE A 58 -1.70 5.58 -18.23
CA ILE A 58 -1.33 6.84 -18.88
C ILE A 58 -2.39 7.19 -19.94
N LEU A 59 -3.25 8.15 -19.61
CA LEU A 59 -4.38 8.58 -20.43
C LEU A 59 -4.56 10.12 -20.41
N PRO A 60 -5.37 10.68 -21.33
CA PRO A 60 -5.75 12.09 -21.26
C PRO A 60 -6.49 12.41 -19.96
N SER A 61 -6.26 13.58 -19.38
CA SER A 61 -6.79 13.93 -18.05
C SER A 61 -8.30 13.77 -17.94
N ASN A 62 -9.08 14.08 -18.97
CA ASN A 62 -10.53 13.94 -18.97
C ASN A 62 -11.04 12.48 -19.00
N MET A 63 -10.16 11.50 -19.17
CA MET A 63 -10.46 10.07 -19.14
C MET A 63 -10.05 9.39 -17.82
N ASP A 64 -9.50 10.16 -16.89
CA ASP A 64 -8.92 9.65 -15.63
C ASP A 64 -9.97 9.21 -14.61
N GLY A 65 -11.19 9.73 -14.71
CA GLY A 65 -12.32 9.27 -13.90
C GLY A 65 -12.28 9.69 -12.43
N VAL A 66 -11.70 10.85 -12.11
CA VAL A 66 -11.68 11.48 -10.79
C VAL A 66 -12.68 12.64 -10.72
N PRO A 67 -13.86 12.46 -10.08
CA PRO A 67 -14.87 13.51 -9.98
C PRO A 67 -14.35 14.78 -9.29
N GLY A 68 -14.67 15.94 -9.86
CA GLY A 68 -14.23 17.25 -9.35
C GLY A 68 -12.80 17.64 -9.77
N LEU A 69 -12.06 16.74 -10.42
CA LEU A 69 -10.74 17.03 -11.00
C LEU A 69 -10.74 16.82 -12.52
N SER A 70 -11.00 15.60 -12.98
CA SER A 70 -10.96 15.25 -14.41
C SER A 70 -12.29 15.42 -15.13
N PHE A 71 -13.41 15.31 -14.40
CA PHE A 71 -14.79 15.40 -14.89
C PHE A 71 -15.80 15.54 -13.73
N ASP A 72 -17.10 15.60 -14.03
CA ASP A 72 -18.17 15.83 -13.04
C ASP A 72 -18.72 14.57 -12.34
N GLY A 73 -18.20 13.39 -12.68
CA GLY A 73 -18.77 12.10 -12.27
C GLY A 73 -19.92 11.64 -13.18
N ILE A 74 -20.23 10.34 -13.15
CA ILE A 74 -21.32 9.72 -13.90
C ILE A 74 -22.59 9.81 -13.05
N LYS A 75 -23.61 10.56 -13.47
CA LYS A 75 -24.85 10.72 -12.70
C LYS A 75 -25.70 9.43 -12.71
N PRO A 76 -26.62 9.26 -11.74
CA PRO A 76 -27.57 8.14 -11.74
C PRO A 76 -28.30 7.97 -13.08
N GLY A 77 -28.23 6.76 -13.64
CA GLY A 77 -28.85 6.39 -14.92
C GLY A 77 -28.08 6.84 -16.17
N GLU A 78 -26.99 7.61 -16.02
CA GLU A 78 -26.20 8.07 -17.16
C GLU A 78 -25.12 7.07 -17.56
N THR A 79 -24.65 7.22 -18.80
CA THR A 79 -23.52 6.48 -19.35
C THR A 79 -22.43 7.46 -19.74
N TYR A 80 -21.21 7.20 -19.27
CA TYR A 80 -20.02 7.93 -19.71
C TYR A 80 -19.18 7.04 -20.62
N GLU A 81 -18.68 7.61 -21.71
CA GLU A 81 -17.80 6.91 -22.65
C GLU A 81 -16.35 7.34 -22.40
N TYR A 82 -15.55 6.42 -21.89
CA TYR A 82 -14.11 6.57 -21.81
C TYR A 82 -13.47 6.15 -23.13
N GLN A 83 -12.57 6.98 -23.67
CA GLN A 83 -11.84 6.66 -24.89
C GLN A 83 -10.38 7.12 -24.81
N PHE A 84 -9.44 6.19 -24.88
CA PHE A 84 -8.01 6.46 -24.84
C PHE A 84 -7.20 5.35 -25.53
N ASP A 85 -5.96 5.67 -25.89
CA ASP A 85 -5.01 4.71 -26.45
C ASP A 85 -4.21 4.06 -25.31
N VAL A 86 -4.01 2.74 -25.38
CA VAL A 86 -3.25 1.98 -24.38
C VAL A 86 -1.77 2.02 -24.73
N ASN A 87 -0.98 2.78 -23.97
CA ASN A 87 0.42 3.06 -24.31
C ASN A 87 1.44 2.32 -23.43
N GLN A 88 0.98 1.33 -22.67
CA GLN A 88 1.77 0.59 -21.69
C GLN A 88 1.27 -0.86 -21.61
N SER A 89 2.01 -1.71 -20.92
CA SER A 89 1.67 -3.11 -20.64
C SER A 89 1.95 -3.44 -19.17
N GLY A 90 1.44 -4.57 -18.67
CA GLY A 90 1.64 -5.00 -17.28
C GLY A 90 0.34 -5.18 -16.49
N THR A 91 0.48 -5.19 -15.18
CA THR A 91 -0.61 -5.37 -14.20
C THR A 91 -1.04 -4.03 -13.66
N TYR A 92 -2.34 -3.75 -13.75
CA TYR A 92 -2.98 -2.54 -13.26
C TYR A 92 -4.34 -2.90 -12.65
N TRP A 93 -5.10 -1.90 -12.21
CA TRP A 93 -6.43 -2.13 -11.67
C TRP A 93 -7.32 -0.90 -11.91
N TYR A 94 -8.61 -1.05 -11.67
CA TYR A 94 -9.57 0.04 -11.73
C TYR A 94 -10.44 0.02 -10.49
N HIS A 95 -10.89 1.18 -10.06
CA HIS A 95 -11.74 1.32 -8.90
C HIS A 95 -12.59 2.58 -8.97
N SER A 96 -13.56 2.70 -8.05
CA SER A 96 -14.28 3.96 -7.90
C SER A 96 -13.37 5.03 -7.33
N HIS A 97 -13.46 6.24 -7.86
CA HIS A 97 -12.93 7.44 -7.21
C HIS A 97 -14.06 8.32 -6.63
N SER A 98 -15.27 7.77 -6.51
CA SER A 98 -16.45 8.42 -5.94
C SER A 98 -16.70 7.95 -4.50
N ARG A 99 -16.39 8.82 -3.53
CA ARG A 99 -16.57 8.54 -2.09
C ARG A 99 -15.91 7.21 -1.70
N PHE A 100 -16.59 6.36 -0.93
CA PHE A 100 -16.10 5.08 -0.43
C PHE A 100 -16.57 3.88 -1.26
N GLN A 101 -16.97 4.09 -2.53
CA GLN A 101 -17.47 3.00 -3.38
C GLN A 101 -16.42 1.91 -3.65
N GLU A 102 -15.14 2.26 -3.64
CA GLU A 102 -14.04 1.28 -3.67
C GLU A 102 -14.14 0.32 -2.47
N GLN A 103 -14.20 0.88 -1.25
CA GLN A 103 -14.29 0.12 0.00
C GLN A 103 -15.57 -0.74 0.10
N THR A 104 -16.64 -0.36 -0.60
CA THR A 104 -17.86 -1.18 -0.69
C THR A 104 -17.82 -2.23 -1.80
N GLY A 105 -16.69 -2.43 -2.47
CA GLY A 105 -16.46 -3.54 -3.42
C GLY A 105 -16.16 -3.14 -4.86
N MET A 106 -16.13 -1.85 -5.18
CA MET A 106 -15.98 -1.40 -6.57
C MET A 106 -14.52 -1.24 -6.97
N TYR A 107 -13.85 -2.37 -7.16
CA TYR A 107 -12.50 -2.50 -7.67
C TYR A 107 -12.40 -3.73 -8.59
N GLY A 108 -11.46 -3.75 -9.53
CA GLY A 108 -11.19 -4.90 -10.39
C GLY A 108 -9.83 -4.81 -11.08
N ALA A 109 -9.31 -5.92 -11.57
CA ALA A 109 -7.99 -5.96 -12.18
C ALA A 109 -7.99 -5.58 -13.67
N ILE A 110 -6.87 -5.04 -14.12
CA ILE A 110 -6.55 -4.81 -15.53
C ILE A 110 -5.26 -5.57 -15.83
N VAL A 111 -5.27 -6.39 -16.87
CA VAL A 111 -4.05 -7.03 -17.40
C VAL A 111 -3.87 -6.55 -18.83
N ILE A 112 -2.73 -5.93 -19.11
CA ILE A 112 -2.42 -5.40 -20.43
C ILE A 112 -1.29 -6.22 -21.04
N GLU A 113 -1.61 -6.96 -22.10
CA GLU A 113 -0.64 -7.74 -22.86
C GLU A 113 0.34 -6.82 -23.59
N PRO A 114 1.66 -7.06 -23.47
CA PRO A 114 2.65 -6.28 -24.19
C PRO A 114 2.52 -6.47 -25.69
N LYS A 115 2.83 -5.41 -26.44
CA LYS A 115 2.83 -5.47 -27.91
C LYS A 115 3.96 -6.37 -28.42
N GLU A 116 5.12 -6.25 -27.78
CA GLU A 116 6.28 -7.10 -28.01
C GLU A 116 6.22 -8.34 -27.09
N PRO A 117 6.95 -9.43 -27.39
CA PRO A 117 7.00 -10.59 -26.52
C PRO A 117 7.40 -10.21 -25.09
N ASP A 118 6.62 -10.71 -24.12
CA ASP A 118 6.89 -10.48 -22.70
C ASP A 118 8.32 -10.97 -22.36
N PRO A 119 9.19 -10.14 -21.76
CA PRO A 119 10.53 -10.56 -21.38
C PRO A 119 10.52 -11.64 -20.28
N VAL A 120 9.41 -11.79 -19.55
CA VAL A 120 9.23 -12.79 -18.52
C VAL A 120 8.55 -14.03 -19.11
N SER A 121 9.22 -15.17 -19.06
CA SER A 121 8.65 -16.46 -19.44
C SER A 121 7.79 -17.05 -18.33
N TYR A 122 6.54 -17.39 -18.66
CA TYR A 122 5.59 -18.09 -17.80
C TYR A 122 4.69 -19.00 -18.64
N ASP A 123 4.17 -20.05 -18.02
CA ASP A 123 3.25 -21.01 -18.64
C ASP A 123 1.79 -20.71 -18.26
N ARG A 124 1.60 -20.11 -17.07
CA ARG A 124 0.28 -19.79 -16.52
C ARG A 124 0.28 -18.42 -15.84
N ASP A 125 -0.87 -17.77 -15.87
CA ASP A 125 -1.07 -16.42 -15.35
C ASP A 125 -2.34 -16.37 -14.49
N TYR A 126 -2.20 -15.92 -13.23
CA TYR A 126 -3.30 -15.66 -12.31
C TYR A 126 -3.21 -14.24 -11.74
N VAL A 127 -4.37 -13.60 -11.63
CA VAL A 127 -4.54 -12.41 -10.80
C VAL A 127 -4.79 -12.83 -9.36
N VAL A 128 -4.11 -12.17 -8.42
CA VAL A 128 -4.27 -12.32 -6.97
C VAL A 128 -4.57 -10.94 -6.41
N GLN A 129 -5.85 -10.58 -6.35
CA GLN A 129 -6.30 -9.26 -5.90
C GLN A 129 -6.71 -9.31 -4.42
N PHE A 130 -6.01 -8.57 -3.58
CA PHE A 130 -6.32 -8.40 -2.17
C PHE A 130 -7.34 -7.29 -1.96
N SER A 131 -8.20 -7.45 -0.95
CA SER A 131 -9.09 -6.40 -0.47
C SER A 131 -9.41 -6.59 1.01
N ASP A 132 -9.84 -5.52 1.68
CA ASP A 132 -10.51 -5.58 2.97
C ASP A 132 -12.02 -5.35 2.81
N TRP A 133 -12.81 -6.00 3.65
CA TRP A 133 -14.27 -5.87 3.67
C TRP A 133 -14.74 -5.54 5.08
N SER A 134 -15.67 -4.59 5.19
CA SER A 134 -16.36 -4.27 6.44
C SER A 134 -17.87 -4.38 6.27
N ASP A 135 -18.52 -4.96 7.28
CA ASP A 135 -19.97 -4.93 7.42
C ASP A 135 -20.49 -3.57 7.91
N GLU A 136 -19.60 -2.75 8.49
CA GLU A 136 -19.87 -1.39 8.94
C GLU A 136 -19.75 -0.42 7.74
N PRO A 137 -20.70 0.53 7.59
CA PRO A 137 -20.61 1.56 6.54
C PRO A 137 -19.29 2.34 6.60
N PRO A 138 -18.62 2.56 5.46
CA PRO A 138 -17.38 3.35 5.41
C PRO A 138 -17.49 4.74 6.03
N GLU A 139 -18.64 5.41 5.89
CA GLU A 139 -18.89 6.71 6.49
C GLU A 139 -18.84 6.68 8.03
N ASP A 140 -19.30 5.58 8.65
CA ASP A 140 -19.28 5.40 10.09
C ASP A 140 -17.85 5.13 10.59
N ILE A 141 -17.11 4.28 9.86
CA ILE A 141 -15.67 4.04 10.10
C ILE A 141 -14.92 5.38 10.06
N TYR A 142 -15.07 6.14 8.97
CA TYR A 142 -14.43 7.43 8.81
C TYR A 142 -14.83 8.41 9.94
N ALA A 143 -16.12 8.48 10.29
CA ALA A 143 -16.60 9.37 11.35
C ALA A 143 -16.04 9.00 12.73
N LYS A 144 -15.81 7.70 13.01
CA LYS A 144 -15.16 7.23 14.24
C LYS A 144 -13.69 7.62 14.26
N LEU A 145 -12.95 7.34 13.18
CA LEU A 145 -11.53 7.69 13.07
C LEU A 145 -11.28 9.20 13.20
N LYS A 146 -12.16 10.04 12.64
CA LYS A 146 -12.06 11.50 12.80
C LYS A 146 -12.30 11.98 14.23
N LYS A 147 -12.98 11.20 15.08
CA LYS A 147 -13.24 11.53 16.50
C LYS A 147 -12.19 10.94 17.43
N MET A 148 -11.69 9.75 17.11
CA MET A 148 -10.74 8.97 17.90
C MET A 148 -9.95 8.10 16.93
N SER A 149 -8.68 8.44 16.70
CA SER A 149 -7.84 7.79 15.70
C SER A 149 -7.54 6.33 16.02
N ASP A 150 -7.48 5.99 17.32
CA ASP A 150 -7.20 4.65 17.85
C ASP A 150 -8.46 3.81 18.11
N TYR A 151 -9.63 4.23 17.59
CA TYR A 151 -10.93 3.61 17.93
C TYR A 151 -10.98 2.09 17.68
N TYR A 152 -10.34 1.60 16.61
CA TYR A 152 -10.32 0.18 16.26
C TYR A 152 -9.05 -0.54 16.74
N ASN A 153 -8.23 0.12 17.55
CA ASN A 153 -7.05 -0.48 18.15
C ASN A 153 -7.36 -1.02 19.54
N PHE A 154 -7.60 -2.32 19.62
CA PHE A 154 -7.84 -3.02 20.90
C PHE A 154 -6.58 -3.62 21.51
N ARG A 155 -5.40 -3.43 20.89
CA ARG A 155 -4.13 -3.95 21.39
C ARG A 155 -3.48 -2.98 22.37
N GLU A 156 -4.21 -2.61 23.41
CA GLU A 156 -3.70 -1.70 24.42
C GLU A 156 -2.64 -2.37 25.31
N ARG A 157 -1.79 -1.54 25.93
CA ARG A 157 -0.78 -1.99 26.90
C ARG A 157 -1.46 -2.42 28.21
N THR A 158 -1.06 -3.57 28.72
CA THR A 158 -1.57 -4.15 29.97
C THR A 158 -0.64 -3.89 31.16
N ALA A 159 -1.12 -4.14 32.38
CA ALA A 159 -0.26 -4.15 33.57
C ALA A 159 0.87 -5.19 33.46
N GLY A 160 0.61 -6.34 32.81
CA GLY A 160 1.64 -7.35 32.55
C GLY A 160 2.73 -6.85 31.61
N ASP A 161 2.38 -6.06 30.60
CA ASP A 161 3.34 -5.39 29.72
C ASP A 161 4.24 -4.43 30.49
N LEU A 162 3.68 -3.65 31.41
CA LEU A 162 4.46 -2.75 32.26
C LEU A 162 5.48 -3.50 33.12
N TRP A 163 5.08 -4.61 33.74
CA TRP A 163 6.01 -5.41 34.54
C TRP A 163 7.14 -6.02 33.70
N ARG A 164 6.84 -6.46 32.47
CA ARG A 164 7.85 -6.94 31.51
C ARG A 164 8.82 -5.82 31.12
N ASP A 165 8.31 -4.66 30.72
CA ASP A 165 9.14 -3.51 30.34
C ASP A 165 10.09 -3.10 31.49
N ILE A 166 9.57 -3.01 32.72
CA ILE A 166 10.38 -2.66 33.90
C ILE A 166 11.46 -3.71 34.15
N LYS A 167 11.15 -5.00 33.98
CA LYS A 167 12.11 -6.09 34.17
C LYS A 167 13.23 -6.04 33.11
N ASP A 168 12.86 -5.75 31.86
CA ASP A 168 13.78 -5.84 30.73
C ASP A 168 14.61 -4.57 30.53
N LYS A 169 14.01 -3.39 30.75
CA LYS A 169 14.60 -2.06 30.46
C LYS A 169 14.89 -1.24 31.72
N GLY A 170 14.33 -1.64 32.87
CA GLY A 170 14.37 -0.84 34.10
C GLY A 170 13.30 0.26 34.14
N VAL A 171 13.09 0.82 35.33
CA VAL A 171 12.01 1.79 35.60
C VAL A 171 12.23 3.09 34.83
N ALA A 172 13.45 3.66 34.87
CA ALA A 172 13.73 4.97 34.28
C ALA A 172 13.52 4.98 32.76
N GLN A 173 14.04 3.97 32.05
CA GLN A 173 13.88 3.88 30.60
C GLN A 173 12.43 3.64 30.21
N THR A 174 11.74 2.72 30.91
CA THR A 174 10.31 2.46 30.67
C THR A 174 9.48 3.72 30.85
N TRP A 175 9.78 4.53 31.87
CA TRP A 175 9.07 5.79 32.11
C TRP A 175 9.31 6.81 31.01
N ASN A 176 10.57 6.97 30.57
CA ASN A 176 10.92 7.91 29.51
C ASN A 176 10.26 7.56 28.17
N GLU A 177 10.32 6.29 27.76
CA GLU A 177 9.66 5.81 26.53
C GLU A 177 8.15 6.06 26.59
N ARG A 178 7.51 5.71 27.71
CA ARG A 178 6.06 5.93 27.89
C ARG A 178 5.69 7.42 27.91
N SER A 179 6.48 8.25 28.57
CA SER A 179 6.25 9.69 28.60
C SER A 179 6.29 10.28 27.18
N MET A 180 7.21 9.81 26.34
CA MET A 180 7.32 10.27 24.96
C MET A 180 6.09 9.90 24.13
N TRP A 181 5.69 8.63 24.10
CA TRP A 181 4.51 8.19 23.36
C TRP A 181 3.24 8.93 23.80
N ASN A 182 3.08 9.14 25.11
CA ASN A 182 1.98 9.93 25.67
C ASN A 182 2.03 11.40 25.24
N GLN A 183 3.21 12.03 25.19
CA GLN A 183 3.37 13.41 24.72
C GLN A 183 3.05 13.56 23.24
N MET A 184 3.43 12.56 22.43
CA MET A 184 3.06 12.49 21.01
C MET A 184 1.59 12.17 20.79
N ARG A 185 0.87 11.73 21.83
CA ARG A 185 -0.52 11.25 21.77
C ARG A 185 -0.68 10.12 20.77
N MET A 186 0.29 9.22 20.75
CA MET A 186 0.34 8.04 19.90
C MET A 186 0.51 6.77 20.75
N SER A 187 0.04 5.65 20.21
CA SER A 187 0.28 4.31 20.77
C SER A 187 1.33 3.59 19.93
N ASP A 188 2.28 2.93 20.59
CA ASP A 188 3.31 2.13 19.92
C ASP A 188 2.79 0.78 19.42
N ARG A 189 1.49 0.52 19.61
CA ARG A 189 0.76 -0.65 19.12
C ARG A 189 -0.26 -0.30 18.04
N ASP A 190 -0.23 0.93 17.52
CA ASP A 190 -1.18 1.46 16.55
C ASP A 190 -0.61 1.48 15.14
N LEU A 191 -0.54 0.31 14.51
CA LEU A 191 0.02 0.15 13.16
C LEU A 191 -1.00 0.32 12.04
N SER A 192 -2.30 0.27 12.35
CA SER A 192 -3.37 0.39 11.36
C SER A 192 -4.61 0.99 12.02
N ASP A 193 -5.19 2.03 11.41
CA ASP A 193 -6.35 2.73 11.96
C ASP A 193 -7.60 1.82 12.06
N VAL A 194 -7.69 0.76 11.23
CA VAL A 194 -8.77 -0.22 11.24
C VAL A 194 -8.19 -1.62 11.09
N THR A 195 -8.54 -2.47 12.05
CA THR A 195 -7.93 -3.77 12.24
C THR A 195 -8.86 -4.91 11.78
N GLY A 196 -8.38 -6.14 11.85
CA GLY A 196 -9.15 -7.38 11.63
C GLY A 196 -10.32 -7.58 12.61
N TYR A 197 -10.50 -6.68 13.58
CA TYR A 197 -11.75 -6.60 14.35
C TYR A 197 -12.93 -6.17 13.48
N THR A 198 -12.69 -5.23 12.55
CA THR A 198 -13.71 -4.68 11.64
C THR A 198 -13.59 -5.29 10.25
N TYR A 199 -12.36 -5.54 9.79
CA TYR A 199 -12.11 -6.05 8.45
C TYR A 199 -12.06 -7.58 8.36
N THR A 200 -12.66 -8.08 7.27
CA THR A 200 -12.41 -9.41 6.73
C THR A 200 -11.55 -9.26 5.48
N TYR A 201 -10.43 -9.98 5.41
CA TYR A 201 -9.47 -9.86 4.31
C TYR A 201 -9.72 -10.93 3.25
N LEU A 202 -9.76 -10.53 1.98
CA LEU A 202 -10.17 -11.40 0.88
C LEU A 202 -9.04 -11.55 -0.14
N ILE A 203 -8.98 -12.72 -0.80
CA ILE A 203 -8.26 -12.90 -2.07
C ILE A 203 -9.29 -13.14 -3.15
N ASN A 204 -9.30 -12.30 -4.19
CA ASN A 204 -10.23 -12.38 -5.32
C ASN A 204 -11.71 -12.50 -4.88
N GLY A 205 -12.09 -11.79 -3.81
CA GLY A 205 -13.44 -11.82 -3.25
C GLY A 205 -13.81 -13.13 -2.53
N VAL A 206 -12.83 -13.95 -2.17
CA VAL A 206 -13.02 -15.19 -1.41
C VAL A 206 -12.44 -15.00 -0.02
N THR A 207 -13.18 -15.46 1.00
CA THR A 207 -12.77 -15.37 2.40
C THR A 207 -11.63 -16.34 2.72
N PRO A 208 -10.91 -16.13 3.84
CA PRO A 208 -9.87 -17.06 4.27
C PRO A 208 -10.42 -18.47 4.54
N GLU A 209 -11.66 -18.60 5.02
CA GLU A 209 -12.30 -19.88 5.29
C GLU A 209 -12.54 -20.67 3.99
N ASP A 210 -13.11 -20.00 2.98
CA ASP A 210 -13.43 -20.62 1.69
C ASP A 210 -12.17 -20.90 0.86
N GLY A 211 -11.14 -20.05 0.99
CA GLY A 211 -9.80 -20.24 0.43
C GLY A 211 -9.76 -20.24 -1.10
N TRP A 212 -9.39 -19.11 -1.71
CA TRP A 212 -9.23 -19.01 -3.16
C TRP A 212 -8.27 -20.09 -3.70
N LEU A 213 -8.56 -20.65 -4.88
CA LEU A 213 -7.80 -21.78 -5.43
C LEU A 213 -7.19 -21.46 -6.80
N ALA A 214 -5.92 -21.77 -6.96
CA ALA A 214 -5.16 -21.72 -8.20
C ALA A 214 -4.53 -23.08 -8.50
N LEU A 215 -4.68 -23.55 -9.74
CA LEU A 215 -4.13 -24.83 -10.17
C LEU A 215 -2.76 -24.64 -10.82
N PHE A 216 -1.84 -25.58 -10.63
CA PHE A 216 -0.59 -25.64 -11.38
C PHE A 216 -0.25 -27.07 -11.85
N LYS A 217 0.68 -27.19 -12.78
CA LYS A 217 1.36 -28.45 -13.12
C LYS A 217 2.77 -28.41 -12.59
N ARG A 218 3.28 -29.55 -12.15
CA ARG A 218 4.66 -29.66 -11.66
C ARG A 218 5.67 -29.09 -12.67
N GLY A 219 6.55 -28.21 -12.21
CA GLY A 219 7.57 -27.53 -13.02
C GLY A 219 7.02 -26.39 -13.90
N GLU A 220 5.74 -26.04 -13.78
CA GLU A 220 5.12 -24.92 -14.49
C GLU A 220 5.57 -23.60 -13.87
N LYS A 221 5.98 -22.63 -14.71
CA LYS A 221 6.19 -21.26 -14.28
C LYS A 221 4.84 -20.56 -14.19
N VAL A 222 4.42 -20.26 -12.97
CA VAL A 222 3.16 -19.57 -12.69
C VAL A 222 3.47 -18.11 -12.38
N ARG A 223 2.92 -17.20 -13.17
CA ARG A 223 2.89 -15.77 -12.88
C ARG A 223 1.69 -15.48 -11.97
N LEU A 224 1.98 -14.91 -10.81
CA LEU A 224 0.99 -14.38 -9.87
C LEU A 224 1.08 -12.86 -9.92
N ARG A 225 -0.01 -12.22 -10.38
CA ARG A 225 -0.16 -10.76 -10.46
C ARG A 225 -0.85 -10.27 -9.19
N PHE A 226 -0.07 -9.86 -8.21
CA PHE A 226 -0.57 -9.33 -6.96
C PHE A 226 -1.01 -7.89 -7.13
N ILE A 227 -2.21 -7.59 -6.63
CA ILE A 227 -2.80 -6.25 -6.64
C ILE A 227 -3.37 -6.02 -5.23
N ASN A 228 -3.03 -4.92 -4.59
CA ASN A 228 -3.67 -4.56 -3.33
C ASN A 228 -4.73 -3.47 -3.54
N SER A 229 -5.99 -3.89 -3.55
CA SER A 229 -7.18 -3.02 -3.68
C SER A 229 -7.92 -2.87 -2.35
N ALA A 230 -7.21 -3.03 -1.24
CA ALA A 230 -7.74 -2.75 0.09
C ALA A 230 -7.88 -1.25 0.31
N ALA A 231 -8.89 -0.83 1.08
CA ALA A 231 -9.11 0.59 1.38
C ALA A 231 -7.97 1.18 2.24
N MET A 232 -7.35 0.36 3.07
CA MET A 232 -6.22 0.80 3.91
C MET A 232 -5.26 -0.32 4.35
N THR A 233 -5.59 -1.59 4.11
CA THR A 233 -4.78 -2.69 4.61
C THR A 233 -3.51 -2.89 3.80
N ILE A 234 -2.37 -2.90 4.49
CA ILE A 234 -1.07 -3.31 3.96
C ILE A 234 -0.85 -4.78 4.31
N PHE A 235 -0.42 -5.58 3.34
CA PHE A 235 -0.21 -7.01 3.51
C PHE A 235 1.27 -7.40 3.43
N ASP A 236 1.67 -8.35 4.27
CA ASP A 236 2.90 -9.12 4.09
C ASP A 236 2.56 -10.47 3.46
N VAL A 237 3.10 -10.70 2.27
CA VAL A 237 2.75 -11.84 1.41
C VAL A 237 3.89 -12.84 1.39
N ARG A 238 3.59 -14.11 1.69
CA ARG A 238 4.53 -15.23 1.60
C ARG A 238 3.86 -16.49 1.06
N ILE A 239 4.66 -17.38 0.50
CA ILE A 239 4.24 -18.74 0.11
C ILE A 239 5.21 -19.74 0.74
N PRO A 240 4.94 -20.24 1.96
CA PRO A 240 5.89 -21.11 2.64
C PRO A 240 6.22 -22.36 1.83
N GLY A 241 7.51 -22.64 1.67
CA GLY A 241 8.02 -23.73 0.85
C GLY A 241 8.19 -23.38 -0.64
N LEU A 242 7.86 -22.16 -1.08
CA LEU A 242 7.99 -21.73 -2.46
C LEU A 242 8.57 -20.32 -2.56
N LYS A 243 9.76 -20.21 -3.16
CA LYS A 243 10.40 -18.91 -3.42
C LYS A 243 9.62 -18.12 -4.46
N MET A 244 9.56 -16.81 -4.26
CA MET A 244 8.89 -15.86 -5.14
C MET A 244 9.94 -15.03 -5.86
N THR A 245 9.90 -14.98 -7.20
CA THR A 245 10.77 -14.09 -7.97
C THR A 245 9.95 -12.91 -8.49
N VAL A 246 10.12 -11.74 -7.89
CA VAL A 246 9.47 -10.49 -8.31
C VAL A 246 10.10 -10.06 -9.63
N VAL A 247 9.27 -9.79 -10.63
CA VAL A 247 9.71 -9.46 -12.01
C VAL A 247 9.12 -8.16 -12.53
N ALA A 248 8.04 -7.67 -11.92
CA ALA A 248 7.49 -6.35 -12.21
C ALA A 248 6.91 -5.69 -10.96
N SER A 249 6.92 -4.35 -10.95
CA SER A 249 6.30 -3.48 -9.95
C SER A 249 5.54 -2.38 -10.68
N ASP A 250 4.28 -2.15 -10.35
CA ASP A 250 3.42 -1.10 -10.94
C ASP A 250 3.39 -1.12 -12.48
N GLY A 251 3.27 -2.33 -13.01
CA GLY A 251 3.26 -2.63 -14.44
C GLY A 251 4.61 -2.47 -15.14
N GLN A 252 5.67 -2.05 -14.45
CA GLN A 252 7.01 -1.92 -15.02
C GLN A 252 7.85 -3.15 -14.70
N ASN A 253 8.48 -3.73 -15.72
CA ASN A 253 9.45 -4.81 -15.53
C ASN A 253 10.66 -4.30 -14.75
N ILE A 254 11.16 -5.13 -13.83
CA ILE A 254 12.34 -4.84 -13.02
C ILE A 254 13.41 -5.91 -13.23
N GLU A 255 14.62 -5.65 -12.74
CA GLU A 255 15.61 -6.71 -12.55
C GLU A 255 15.04 -7.74 -11.57
N PRO A 256 14.96 -9.03 -11.93
CA PRO A 256 14.31 -10.02 -11.09
C PRO A 256 14.94 -10.16 -9.70
N VAL A 257 14.11 -10.15 -8.66
CA VAL A 257 14.55 -10.32 -7.26
C VAL A 257 13.82 -11.49 -6.62
N THR A 258 14.58 -12.48 -6.14
CA THR A 258 14.01 -13.64 -5.43
C THR A 258 13.90 -13.38 -3.94
N VAL A 259 12.69 -13.52 -3.40
CA VAL A 259 12.32 -13.25 -2.00
C VAL A 259 11.53 -14.41 -1.39
N ASP A 260 11.51 -14.48 -0.07
CA ASP A 260 10.62 -15.36 0.70
C ASP A 260 9.28 -14.69 1.03
N GLU A 261 9.33 -13.37 1.23
CA GLU A 261 8.23 -12.53 1.65
C GLU A 261 8.43 -11.14 1.04
N PHE A 262 7.34 -10.45 0.73
CA PHE A 262 7.35 -9.04 0.39
C PHE A 262 6.14 -8.34 1.01
N ARG A 263 6.26 -7.05 1.25
CA ARG A 263 5.16 -6.17 1.66
C ARG A 263 4.52 -5.54 0.42
N ILE A 264 3.19 -5.44 0.42
CA ILE A 264 2.43 -4.75 -0.62
C ILE A 264 1.53 -3.68 0.02
N GLY A 265 1.84 -2.42 -0.29
CA GLY A 265 1.07 -1.25 0.09
C GLY A 265 -0.27 -1.20 -0.64
N VAL A 266 -1.20 -0.39 -0.15
CA VAL A 266 -2.44 -0.12 -0.89
C VAL A 266 -2.10 0.48 -2.23
N ALA A 267 -2.81 0.04 -3.27
CA ALA A 267 -2.67 0.44 -4.65
C ALA A 267 -1.47 -0.11 -5.43
N GLU A 268 -0.47 -0.68 -4.75
CA GLU A 268 0.69 -1.28 -5.40
C GLU A 268 0.31 -2.57 -6.15
N THR A 269 1.10 -2.88 -7.18
CA THR A 269 1.02 -4.14 -7.90
C THR A 269 2.40 -4.78 -8.04
N TYR A 270 2.46 -6.10 -7.89
CA TYR A 270 3.68 -6.89 -8.10
C TYR A 270 3.38 -8.11 -8.96
N ASP A 271 4.21 -8.35 -9.97
CA ASP A 271 4.19 -9.62 -10.67
C ASP A 271 5.32 -10.50 -10.18
N VAL A 272 4.96 -11.73 -9.83
CA VAL A 272 5.86 -12.71 -9.24
C VAL A 272 5.79 -13.99 -10.04
N ILE A 273 6.97 -14.55 -10.34
CA ILE A 273 7.09 -15.90 -10.87
C ILE A 273 7.37 -16.88 -9.74
N VAL A 274 6.59 -17.94 -9.70
CA VAL A 274 6.84 -19.11 -8.88
C VAL A 274 6.93 -20.36 -9.75
N GLU A 275 7.78 -21.31 -9.38
CA GLU A 275 7.98 -22.55 -10.11
C GLU A 275 7.87 -23.75 -9.14
N PRO A 276 6.64 -24.22 -8.87
CA PRO A 276 6.42 -25.34 -7.97
C PRO A 276 7.01 -26.63 -8.56
N SER A 277 8.01 -27.20 -7.87
CA SER A 277 8.72 -28.40 -8.34
C SER A 277 8.24 -29.70 -7.69
N ASP A 278 7.46 -29.61 -6.60
CA ASP A 278 6.87 -30.74 -5.89
C ASP A 278 5.39 -30.90 -6.21
N ASP A 279 4.89 -32.13 -6.07
CA ASP A 279 3.46 -32.43 -6.11
C ASP A 279 2.87 -32.14 -4.71
N SER A 280 2.79 -30.87 -4.35
CA SER A 280 2.27 -30.40 -3.04
C SER A 280 1.44 -29.14 -3.21
N ALA A 281 0.44 -28.98 -2.33
CA ALA A 281 -0.27 -27.71 -2.23
C ALA A 281 0.59 -26.70 -1.45
N TYR A 282 0.48 -25.43 -1.83
CA TYR A 282 1.13 -24.30 -1.18
C TYR A 282 0.08 -23.26 -0.77
N THR A 283 0.22 -22.69 0.42
CA THR A 283 -0.65 -21.59 0.87
C THR A 283 -0.05 -20.26 0.42
N ILE A 284 -0.78 -19.51 -0.42
CA ILE A 284 -0.55 -18.08 -0.61
C ILE A 284 -1.12 -17.40 0.63
N PHE A 285 -0.25 -16.81 1.45
CA PHE A 285 -0.62 -16.25 2.74
C PHE A 285 -0.31 -14.76 2.77
N ALA A 286 -1.32 -13.95 3.08
CA ALA A 286 -1.20 -12.49 3.16
C ALA A 286 -1.73 -12.03 4.51
N GLN A 287 -0.85 -11.73 5.46
CA GLN A 287 -1.25 -11.24 6.79
C GLN A 287 -1.25 -9.70 6.81
N SER A 288 -2.15 -9.10 7.58
CA SER A 288 -2.17 -7.65 7.76
C SER A 288 -0.91 -7.18 8.49
N MET A 289 -0.43 -5.98 8.18
CA MET A 289 0.77 -5.38 8.79
C MET A 289 0.67 -5.30 10.33
N ASP A 290 -0.52 -5.05 10.85
CA ASP A 290 -0.81 -5.01 12.28
C ASP A 290 -1.02 -6.41 12.90
N ARG A 291 -0.97 -7.50 12.12
CA ARG A 291 -1.12 -8.90 12.55
C ARG A 291 -2.47 -9.23 13.20
N THR A 292 -3.54 -8.55 12.80
CA THR A 292 -4.89 -8.79 13.36
C THR A 292 -5.74 -9.72 12.52
N GLY A 293 -5.32 -10.04 11.30
CA GLY A 293 -5.86 -11.15 10.51
C GLY A 293 -5.05 -11.39 9.24
N TYR A 294 -5.61 -12.21 8.35
CA TYR A 294 -4.96 -12.59 7.10
C TYR A 294 -5.99 -12.92 6.01
N ALA A 295 -5.56 -12.85 4.76
CA ALA A 295 -6.18 -13.48 3.60
C ALA A 295 -5.36 -14.71 3.18
N ARG A 296 -6.00 -15.72 2.59
CA ARG A 296 -5.28 -16.88 2.05
C ARG A 296 -5.88 -17.45 0.78
N GLY A 297 -5.01 -18.09 0.00
CA GLY A 297 -5.35 -18.90 -1.16
C GLY A 297 -4.48 -20.15 -1.22
N THR A 298 -4.84 -21.11 -2.06
CA THR A 298 -4.14 -22.38 -2.25
C THR A 298 -3.68 -22.49 -3.69
N LEU A 299 -2.38 -22.59 -3.89
CA LEU A 299 -1.76 -22.96 -5.17
C LEU A 299 -1.49 -24.47 -5.14
N THR A 300 -2.14 -25.26 -5.99
CA THR A 300 -2.16 -26.73 -5.86
C THR A 300 -2.19 -27.46 -7.20
N PRO A 301 -1.61 -28.68 -7.33
CA PRO A 301 -1.76 -29.49 -8.53
C PRO A 301 -3.15 -30.15 -8.63
N ASP A 302 -3.87 -30.28 -7.50
CA ASP A 302 -5.18 -30.92 -7.41
C ASP A 302 -6.14 -30.06 -6.58
N ALA A 303 -7.35 -29.85 -7.09
CA ALA A 303 -8.36 -28.99 -6.46
C ALA A 303 -8.87 -29.52 -5.10
N SER A 304 -8.68 -30.81 -4.82
CA SER A 304 -9.04 -31.44 -3.54
C SER A 304 -7.98 -31.26 -2.45
N TRP A 305 -6.78 -30.79 -2.81
CA TRP A 305 -5.68 -30.65 -1.87
C TRP A 305 -5.62 -29.25 -1.28
N THR A 306 -5.29 -29.20 0.00
CA THR A 306 -5.06 -27.95 0.73
C THR A 306 -3.72 -28.04 1.46
N ALA A 307 -3.14 -26.87 1.72
CA ALA A 307 -1.93 -26.75 2.51
C ALA A 307 -2.26 -26.21 3.91
N ALA A 308 -1.35 -26.45 4.85
CA ALA A 308 -1.46 -25.89 6.19
C ALA A 308 -1.48 -24.35 6.10
N VAL A 309 -2.36 -23.73 6.90
CA VAL A 309 -2.35 -22.28 7.06
C VAL A 309 -1.18 -21.92 7.97
N PRO A 310 -0.25 -21.06 7.53
CA PRO A 310 0.86 -20.61 8.37
C PRO A 310 0.36 -19.87 9.60
N ASP A 311 1.11 -19.96 10.70
CA ASP A 311 0.88 -19.09 11.85
C ASP A 311 1.15 -17.62 11.47
N MET A 312 0.35 -16.71 12.02
CA MET A 312 0.63 -15.27 11.92
C MET A 312 1.86 -14.93 12.76
N ASP A 313 2.65 -13.98 12.28
CA ASP A 313 3.79 -13.51 13.05
C ASP A 313 3.35 -12.73 14.30
N PRO A 314 4.21 -12.63 15.32
CA PRO A 314 3.96 -11.74 16.45
C PRO A 314 3.70 -10.30 15.99
N ALA A 315 2.78 -9.63 16.66
CA ALA A 315 2.49 -8.23 16.44
C ALA A 315 3.76 -7.38 16.54
N PRO A 316 4.15 -6.62 15.50
CA PRO A 316 5.24 -5.68 15.62
C PRO A 316 4.86 -4.55 16.60
N MET A 317 5.86 -3.92 17.19
CA MET A 317 5.70 -2.67 17.92
C MET A 317 6.35 -1.56 17.12
N LEU A 318 5.72 -0.39 17.08
CA LEU A 318 6.31 0.79 16.46
C LEU A 318 7.53 1.21 17.27
N GLY A 319 8.69 1.24 16.61
CA GLY A 319 9.89 1.84 17.14
C GLY A 319 10.08 3.27 16.62
N HIS A 320 11.10 3.93 17.14
CA HIS A 320 11.42 5.31 16.76
C HIS A 320 11.89 5.40 15.31
N ARG A 321 12.55 4.34 14.81
CA ARG A 321 13.08 4.28 13.45
C ARG A 321 11.94 4.19 12.43
N GLU A 322 10.92 3.41 12.74
CA GLU A 322 9.71 3.24 11.92
C GLU A 322 8.88 4.53 11.86
N MET A 323 8.96 5.38 12.89
CA MET A 323 8.34 6.71 12.90
C MET A 323 9.18 7.79 12.19
N GLY A 324 10.28 7.42 11.53
CA GLY A 324 11.23 8.38 10.93
C GLY A 324 12.00 9.22 11.95
N MET A 325 11.95 8.84 13.22
CA MET A 325 12.63 9.48 14.36
C MET A 325 13.87 8.69 14.81
N GLY A 326 14.34 7.76 13.98
CA GLY A 326 15.59 7.04 14.20
C GLY A 326 16.75 8.01 14.10
N MET A 327 17.42 8.29 15.22
CA MET A 327 18.71 8.98 15.22
C MET A 327 19.74 8.04 14.60
N ASP A 328 19.91 8.06 13.27
CA ASP A 328 21.14 7.56 12.67
C ASP A 328 22.26 8.49 13.14
N HIS A 329 23.06 8.02 14.10
CA HIS A 329 24.28 8.67 14.57
C HIS A 329 25.41 8.63 13.52
N ASP A 330 25.09 8.79 12.22
CA ASP A 330 26.07 8.91 11.15
C ASP A 330 26.44 10.39 10.88
N MET A 331 26.68 11.13 11.96
CA MET A 331 27.48 12.37 11.92
C MET A 331 28.94 12.06 12.31
N HIS A 332 29.55 11.05 11.69
CA HIS A 332 31.00 10.91 11.68
C HIS A 332 31.57 11.75 10.52
N GLY A 333 31.75 13.05 10.74
CA GLY A 333 32.31 13.90 9.69
C GLY A 333 32.54 15.38 9.97
N MET A 334 32.72 15.83 11.21
CA MET A 334 33.17 17.21 11.50
C MET A 334 34.22 17.19 12.62
N PRO A 335 35.54 17.26 12.32
CA PRO A 335 36.55 17.36 13.36
C PRO A 335 36.60 18.80 13.88
N GLY A 336 36.27 18.95 15.17
CA GLY A 336 36.77 20.07 15.99
C GLY A 336 35.71 21.09 16.42
N MET A 337 35.09 20.84 17.56
CA MET A 337 34.92 21.88 18.58
C MET A 337 35.06 21.24 19.97
N ASP A 338 36.18 21.54 20.62
CA ASP A 338 36.46 21.21 22.02
C ASP A 338 35.64 22.14 22.92
N HIS A 339 34.65 21.57 23.61
CA HIS A 339 33.75 22.30 24.52
C HIS A 339 34.34 22.54 25.92
N SER A 340 35.65 22.33 26.14
CA SER A 340 36.27 22.48 27.47
C SER A 340 36.50 23.92 27.96
N LYS A 341 36.02 24.95 27.24
CA LYS A 341 36.22 26.35 27.65
C LYS A 341 35.01 27.26 27.42
N MET A 342 34.00 27.20 28.29
CA MET A 342 33.20 28.40 28.63
C MET A 342 32.75 28.34 30.11
N PRO A 343 33.11 29.32 30.95
CA PRO A 343 32.65 29.39 32.34
C PRO A 343 31.32 30.15 32.46
N GLY A 344 30.37 29.53 33.15
CA GLY A 344 29.35 30.18 33.99
C GLY A 344 28.29 31.07 33.33
N MET A 345 27.06 30.57 33.24
CA MET A 345 25.87 31.40 33.46
C MET A 345 24.83 30.64 34.30
N ASP A 346 24.53 31.22 35.45
CA ASP A 346 23.52 30.83 36.43
C ASP A 346 22.12 31.18 35.91
N HIS A 347 21.22 30.20 35.87
CA HIS A 347 19.85 30.34 35.35
C HIS A 347 18.81 30.73 36.41
N SER A 348 19.23 31.25 37.57
CA SER A 348 18.30 31.71 38.60
C SER A 348 17.88 33.18 38.41
N LYS A 349 17.05 33.45 37.40
CA LYS A 349 16.03 34.55 37.34
C LYS A 349 15.62 34.83 35.89
N MET A 350 14.35 34.59 35.54
CA MET A 350 13.46 35.55 34.85
C MET A 350 12.03 34.99 34.71
N PRO A 351 10.98 35.76 35.04
CA PRO A 351 9.58 35.34 34.94
C PRO A 351 8.97 35.61 33.54
N GLY A 352 7.86 34.90 33.27
CA GLY A 352 7.08 34.82 32.04
C GLY A 352 7.07 36.02 31.07
N MET A 353 7.21 35.69 29.78
CA MET A 353 6.91 36.59 28.66
C MET A 353 5.63 36.16 27.94
N ASP A 354 4.72 37.12 27.80
CA ASP A 354 3.46 37.11 27.04
C ASP A 354 3.76 37.30 25.53
N HIS A 355 3.27 36.37 24.70
CA HIS A 355 3.50 36.33 23.25
C HIS A 355 2.48 37.15 22.42
N SER A 356 1.62 37.96 23.04
CA SER A 356 0.54 38.66 22.32
C SER A 356 0.94 39.93 21.54
N LYS A 357 2.24 40.28 21.46
CA LYS A 357 2.71 41.50 20.76
C LYS A 357 4.00 41.29 19.96
N MET A 358 3.90 40.67 18.78
CA MET A 358 4.91 40.85 17.73
C MET A 358 4.23 41.35 16.43
N PRO A 359 4.67 42.49 15.85
CA PRO A 359 4.20 42.92 14.53
C PRO A 359 4.89 42.10 13.43
N GLY A 360 4.12 41.72 12.40
CA GLY A 360 4.57 40.87 11.29
C GLY A 360 5.74 41.46 10.50
N MET A 361 6.65 40.58 10.10
CA MET A 361 7.74 40.91 9.18
C MET A 361 7.23 40.96 7.73
N ASP A 362 7.49 42.09 7.07
CA ASP A 362 7.21 42.33 5.66
C ASP A 362 8.32 41.71 4.78
N HIS A 363 7.96 40.72 3.97
CA HIS A 363 8.87 40.01 3.05
C HIS A 363 8.96 40.64 1.65
N SER A 364 8.45 41.85 1.43
CA SER A 364 8.39 42.50 0.10
C SER A 364 9.73 42.92 -0.53
N LYS A 365 10.89 42.59 0.07
CA LYS A 365 12.22 43.07 -0.39
C LYS A 365 13.24 42.01 -0.81
N MET A 366 12.84 40.76 -1.07
CA MET A 366 13.73 39.80 -1.74
C MET A 366 13.33 39.58 -3.20
N SER A 367 13.67 40.53 -4.08
CA SER A 367 13.63 40.31 -5.54
C SER A 367 15.04 40.09 -6.07
N GLY A 368 15.28 38.95 -6.71
CA GLY A 368 16.44 38.74 -7.57
C GLY A 368 17.50 37.79 -7.01
N MET A 369 17.18 36.51 -6.91
CA MET A 369 18.18 35.46 -7.07
C MET A 369 17.90 34.73 -8.38
N ASP A 370 18.75 35.00 -9.37
CA ASP A 370 18.75 34.33 -10.66
C ASP A 370 19.42 32.95 -10.51
N HIS A 371 18.61 31.89 -10.55
CA HIS A 371 19.06 30.50 -10.47
C HIS A 371 19.44 29.90 -11.84
N SER A 372 19.46 30.69 -12.93
CA SER A 372 19.70 30.18 -14.29
C SER A 372 21.11 29.61 -14.52
N GLN A 373 22.08 29.90 -13.64
CA GLN A 373 23.46 29.43 -13.79
C GLN A 373 23.79 28.10 -13.08
N HIS A 374 22.82 27.46 -12.42
CA HIS A 374 23.00 26.14 -11.79
C HIS A 374 22.38 24.97 -12.57
N VAL A 375 22.03 25.15 -13.84
CA VAL A 375 21.61 24.04 -14.70
C VAL A 375 22.86 23.27 -15.16
N GLY A 376 23.41 22.47 -14.25
CA GLY A 376 24.28 21.36 -14.64
C GLY A 376 23.56 20.54 -15.70
N LYS A 377 24.29 20.11 -16.74
CA LYS A 377 23.77 19.33 -17.88
C LYS A 377 22.81 18.26 -17.37
N THR A 378 21.51 18.51 -17.47
CA THR A 378 20.50 17.53 -17.08
C THR A 378 20.66 16.36 -18.04
N LYS A 379 21.10 15.21 -17.51
CA LYS A 379 20.83 13.92 -18.18
C LYS A 379 19.35 13.96 -18.55
N LYS A 380 19.05 13.61 -19.80
CA LYS A 380 17.69 13.54 -20.32
C LYS A 380 16.88 12.71 -19.32
N MET A 381 15.97 13.34 -18.59
CA MET A 381 15.15 12.60 -17.62
C MET A 381 14.28 11.62 -18.41
N ASP A 382 14.26 10.37 -17.96
CA ASP A 382 13.41 9.34 -18.54
C ASP A 382 11.94 9.76 -18.44
N LYS A 383 11.09 9.25 -19.33
CA LYS A 383 9.66 9.60 -19.33
C LYS A 383 9.05 9.12 -18.02
N ALA A 384 8.30 10.02 -17.34
CA ALA A 384 7.54 9.65 -16.16
C ALA A 384 6.62 8.46 -16.45
N GLY A 385 6.64 7.46 -15.56
CA GLY A 385 5.86 6.21 -15.70
C GLY A 385 6.55 5.06 -16.45
N TYR A 386 7.81 5.21 -16.91
CA TYR A 386 8.53 4.18 -17.68
C TYR A 386 9.77 3.59 -16.95
N GLY A 387 9.89 3.84 -15.64
CA GLY A 387 11.08 3.45 -14.88
C GLY A 387 12.36 4.18 -15.29
N SER A 388 13.49 3.81 -14.68
CA SER A 388 14.83 4.29 -15.03
C SER A 388 15.65 3.15 -15.62
N THR A 389 16.42 3.43 -16.67
CA THR A 389 17.38 2.47 -17.23
C THR A 389 18.76 2.52 -16.55
N SER A 390 18.90 3.34 -15.51
CA SER A 390 20.17 3.50 -14.79
C SER A 390 20.43 2.30 -13.88
N GLN A 391 21.70 1.92 -13.74
CA GLN A 391 22.11 0.86 -12.84
C GLN A 391 21.74 1.22 -11.39
N ILE A 392 20.91 0.38 -10.76
CA ILE A 392 20.53 0.54 -9.35
C ILE A 392 21.74 0.15 -8.48
N THR A 393 22.10 1.02 -7.54
CA THR A 393 23.13 0.75 -6.53
C THR A 393 22.49 0.76 -5.16
N HIS A 394 22.35 -0.42 -4.55
CA HIS A 394 21.78 -0.56 -3.22
C HIS A 394 22.73 0.01 -2.16
N VAL A 395 22.18 0.80 -1.24
CA VAL A 395 22.95 1.34 -0.12
C VAL A 395 23.17 0.24 0.93
N LYS A 396 24.25 0.34 1.71
CA LYS A 396 24.57 -0.68 2.74
C LYS A 396 23.48 -0.83 3.82
N SER A 397 22.59 0.14 3.96
CA SER A 397 21.45 0.11 4.86
C SER A 397 20.25 -0.69 4.32
N GLU A 398 20.26 -1.13 3.06
CA GLU A 398 19.20 -1.96 2.48
C GLU A 398 19.41 -3.45 2.78
N PHE A 399 19.17 -3.85 4.03
CA PHE A 399 19.29 -5.26 4.45
C PHE A 399 18.30 -5.67 5.55
N GLY A 400 17.87 -6.94 5.48
CA GLY A 400 17.02 -7.59 6.48
C GLY A 400 15.52 -7.33 6.30
N PRO A 401 14.66 -8.05 7.05
CA PRO A 401 13.20 -8.06 6.86
C PRO A 401 12.48 -6.76 7.25
N HIS A 402 13.19 -5.79 7.82
CA HIS A 402 12.64 -4.47 8.17
C HIS A 402 13.05 -3.39 7.18
N VAL A 403 13.72 -3.74 6.07
CA VAL A 403 14.24 -2.76 5.11
C VAL A 403 13.13 -1.88 4.53
N ASP A 404 11.97 -2.48 4.23
CA ASP A 404 10.81 -1.80 3.65
C ASP A 404 10.13 -0.80 4.62
N MET A 405 10.50 -0.83 5.90
CA MET A 405 10.01 0.09 6.95
C MET A 405 11.05 1.16 7.33
N ARG A 406 12.17 1.23 6.63
CA ARG A 406 13.21 2.25 6.89
C ARG A 406 12.91 3.48 6.04
N SER A 407 12.45 4.54 6.70
CA SER A 407 12.41 5.86 6.09
C SER A 407 13.79 6.52 6.23
N GLU A 408 14.51 6.69 5.13
CA GLU A 408 15.69 7.56 5.07
C GLU A 408 15.30 8.95 4.54
N ASN A 409 16.13 9.97 4.79
CA ASN A 409 15.94 11.28 4.17
C ASN A 409 15.98 11.14 2.64
N PRO A 410 15.09 11.82 1.89
CA PRO A 410 15.06 11.72 0.44
C PRO A 410 16.42 12.09 -0.15
N GLN A 411 17.06 11.13 -0.82
CA GLN A 411 18.28 11.37 -1.58
C GLN A 411 17.92 11.60 -3.04
N SER A 412 18.61 12.55 -3.69
CA SER A 412 18.50 12.74 -5.12
C SER A 412 19.09 11.53 -5.83
N GLY A 413 18.24 10.67 -6.40
CA GLY A 413 18.67 9.57 -7.30
C GLY A 413 19.33 10.04 -8.60
N LEU A 414 19.38 11.36 -8.83
CA LEU A 414 20.16 11.99 -9.89
C LEU A 414 21.62 12.11 -9.42
N SER A 415 22.43 11.07 -9.63
CA SER A 415 23.90 11.17 -9.60
C SER A 415 24.55 10.87 -10.96
#